data_AF-A0A6G3MN42-F1
#
_entry.id   AF-A0A6G3MN42-F1
#
_cell.length_a   1.000
_cell.length_b   1.000
_cell.length_c   1.000
_cell.angle_alpha   90.00
_cell.angle_beta   90.00
_cell.angle_gamma   90.00
#
_symmetry.space_group_name_H-M   'P 1'
#
loop_
_entity.id
_entity.type
_entity.pdbx_description
1 polymer ?
#
loop_
_entity_poly.entity_id
_entity_poly.type
_entity_poly.pdbx_seq_one_letter_code
_entity_poly.pdbx_strand_id
1 'polypeptide(L)'
;CNPGWSGKDCTDVSCDQYPCMNSGVCELDNNTRVCRCNNQRFTGEFCQFKCKNKCINGICDFKNGAIKCVCFSGFYGKLCEESYLLVSQFYAASISFIIILSLILFISTIFIAILICSYICAVIKL
;
A
#
# COMPACT_ATOMS: atom_id res chain seq x y z
N CYS A 1 -11.84 -21.38 39.06
CA CYS A 1 -12.48 -20.57 38.01
C CYS A 1 -12.53 -21.36 36.71
N ASN A 2 -13.44 -21.03 35.78
CA ASN A 2 -13.44 -21.62 34.43
C ASN A 2 -12.14 -21.24 33.68
N PRO A 3 -11.70 -22.02 32.68
CA PRO A 3 -10.50 -21.70 31.89
C PRO A 3 -10.59 -20.27 31.32
N GLY A 4 -9.53 -19.48 31.51
CA GLY A 4 -9.48 -18.08 31.08
C GLY A 4 -9.91 -17.05 32.13
N TRP A 5 -10.31 -17.48 33.34
CA TRP A 5 -10.70 -16.61 34.45
C TRP A 5 -9.82 -16.82 35.68
N SER A 6 -9.56 -15.76 36.44
CA SER A 6 -8.78 -15.71 37.69
C SER A 6 -9.43 -14.75 38.70
N GLY A 7 -8.77 -14.54 39.85
CA GLY A 7 -9.27 -13.71 40.94
C GLY A 7 -10.09 -14.49 41.97
N LYS A 8 -10.42 -13.81 43.08
CA LYS A 8 -11.14 -14.41 44.22
C LYS A 8 -12.57 -14.82 43.84
N ASP A 9 -13.21 -14.02 42.99
CA ASP A 9 -14.58 -14.23 42.52
C ASP A 9 -14.66 -14.71 41.07
N CYS A 10 -13.52 -15.10 40.47
CA CYS A 10 -13.44 -15.58 39.08
C CYS A 10 -13.92 -14.58 38.02
N THR A 11 -13.81 -13.27 38.29
CA THR A 11 -14.22 -12.18 37.39
C THR A 11 -13.07 -11.60 36.58
N ASP A 12 -11.83 -11.93 36.91
CA ASP A 12 -10.66 -11.39 36.25
C ASP A 12 -10.29 -12.28 35.07
N VAL A 13 -9.85 -11.71 33.96
CA VAL A 13 -9.42 -12.50 32.79
C VAL A 13 -7.95 -12.91 32.98
N SER A 14 -7.63 -14.19 32.73
CA SER A 14 -6.28 -14.75 32.88
C SER A 14 -5.65 -15.13 31.54
N CYS A 15 -4.36 -14.81 31.41
CA CYS A 15 -3.48 -15.20 30.31
C CYS A 15 -2.88 -16.61 30.47
N ASP A 16 -3.03 -17.26 31.64
CA ASP A 16 -2.30 -18.51 31.97
C ASP A 16 -2.83 -19.73 31.22
N GLN A 17 -4.13 -19.75 30.91
CA GLN A 17 -4.81 -20.90 30.29
C GLN A 17 -4.81 -20.84 28.76
N TYR A 18 -4.62 -19.65 28.17
CA TYR A 18 -4.63 -19.43 26.72
C TYR A 18 -3.49 -18.50 26.32
N PRO A 19 -2.24 -18.98 26.41
CA PRO A 19 -1.08 -18.18 26.07
C PRO A 19 -1.06 -17.88 24.58
N CYS A 20 -0.58 -16.68 24.23
CA CYS A 20 -0.32 -16.32 22.84
C CYS A 20 0.76 -17.25 22.25
N MET A 21 0.55 -17.75 21.03
CA MET A 21 1.50 -18.60 20.35
C MET A 21 2.71 -17.82 19.84
N ASN A 22 3.76 -18.55 19.43
CA ASN A 22 4.93 -17.99 18.74
C ASN A 22 5.59 -16.80 19.46
N SER A 23 5.67 -16.88 20.80
CA SER A 23 6.23 -15.81 21.66
C SER A 23 5.46 -14.49 21.59
N GLY A 24 4.16 -14.54 21.31
CA GLY A 24 3.27 -13.39 21.49
C GLY A 24 3.16 -13.00 22.97
N VAL A 25 2.93 -11.72 23.22
CA VAL A 25 2.73 -11.18 24.57
C VAL A 25 1.22 -11.12 24.83
N CYS A 26 0.77 -11.77 25.91
CA CYS A 26 -0.63 -11.72 26.33
C CYS A 26 -0.86 -10.52 27.23
N GLU A 27 -1.89 -9.74 26.92
CA GLU A 27 -2.23 -8.53 27.66
C GLU A 27 -3.73 -8.40 27.84
N LEU A 28 -4.13 -7.63 28.85
CA LEU A 28 -5.53 -7.34 29.15
C LEU A 28 -5.81 -5.90 28.71
N ASP A 29 -6.68 -5.73 27.72
CA ASP A 29 -7.20 -4.45 27.27
C ASP A 29 -8.69 -4.37 27.62
N ASN A 30 -9.08 -3.48 28.52
CA ASN A 30 -10.46 -3.34 29.01
C ASN A 30 -11.13 -4.67 29.40
N ASN A 31 -10.48 -5.47 30.26
CA ASN A 31 -10.97 -6.80 30.66
C ASN A 31 -11.12 -7.80 29.51
N THR A 32 -10.53 -7.53 28.34
CA THR A 32 -10.47 -8.43 27.19
C THR A 32 -9.04 -8.89 26.99
N ARG A 33 -8.84 -10.18 26.76
CA ARG A 33 -7.53 -10.74 26.46
C ARG A 33 -7.13 -10.39 25.02
N VAL A 34 -5.96 -9.80 24.84
CA VAL A 34 -5.38 -9.45 23.53
C VAL A 34 -3.97 -10.00 23.42
N CYS A 35 -3.66 -10.64 22.29
CA CYS A 35 -2.31 -11.09 21.97
C CYS A 35 -1.56 -10.11 21.09
N ARG A 36 -0.44 -9.59 21.58
CA ARG A 36 0.52 -8.82 20.78
C ARG A 36 1.56 -9.74 20.16
N CYS A 37 1.48 -9.95 18.85
CA CYS A 37 2.41 -10.79 18.11
C CYS A 37 3.74 -10.07 17.89
N ASN A 38 4.79 -10.52 18.57
CA ASN A 38 5.96 -9.67 18.83
C ASN A 38 6.82 -9.32 17.60
N ASN A 39 6.56 -9.87 16.39
CA ASN A 39 7.61 -9.97 15.36
C ASN A 39 7.21 -9.64 13.91
N GLN A 40 6.00 -9.12 13.60
CA GLN A 40 5.42 -9.01 12.22
C GLN A 40 5.38 -10.32 11.40
N ARG A 41 5.98 -11.40 11.93
CA ARG A 41 6.13 -12.73 11.36
C ARG A 41 4.94 -13.62 11.68
N PHE A 42 4.09 -13.20 12.62
CA PHE A 42 2.92 -13.93 13.07
C PHE A 42 1.73 -13.00 13.22
N THR A 43 0.52 -13.51 12.97
CA THR A 43 -0.74 -12.78 13.00
C THR A 43 -1.89 -13.71 13.43
N GLY A 44 -3.10 -13.17 13.53
CA GLY A 44 -4.27 -13.84 14.09
C GLY A 44 -4.45 -13.60 15.59
N GLU A 45 -5.63 -13.95 16.11
CA GLU A 45 -6.05 -13.69 17.50
C GLU A 45 -5.07 -14.23 18.56
N PHE A 46 -4.37 -15.34 18.26
CA PHE A 46 -3.43 -16.00 19.16
C PHE A 46 -2.01 -16.02 18.59
N CYS A 47 -1.71 -15.21 17.57
CA CYS A 47 -0.43 -15.25 16.85
C CYS A 47 -0.14 -16.63 16.23
N GLN A 48 -1.17 -17.38 15.85
CA GLN A 48 -1.09 -18.75 15.34
C GLN A 48 -0.66 -18.82 13.87
N PHE A 49 -0.86 -17.75 13.10
CA PHE A 49 -0.62 -17.75 11.68
C PHE A 49 0.73 -17.13 11.34
N LYS A 50 1.57 -17.86 10.61
CA LYS A 50 2.86 -17.36 10.13
C LYS A 50 2.69 -16.49 8.88
N CYS A 51 3.17 -15.27 8.94
CA CYS A 51 3.31 -14.38 7.79
C CYS A 51 4.46 -14.88 6.91
N LYS A 52 4.12 -15.65 5.86
CA LYS A 52 5.12 -16.18 4.91
C LYS A 52 5.88 -15.07 4.20
N ASN A 53 5.21 -13.97 3.85
CA ASN A 53 5.83 -12.85 3.15
C ASN A 53 5.89 -11.64 4.09
N LYS A 54 7.05 -10.97 4.09
CA LYS A 54 7.23 -9.72 4.83
C LYS A 54 6.50 -8.60 4.08
N CYS A 55 5.52 -7.98 4.73
CA CYS A 55 4.93 -6.74 4.23
C CYS A 55 6.00 -5.64 4.34
N ILE A 56 6.29 -4.93 3.25
CA ILE A 56 7.38 -3.94 3.21
C ILE A 56 6.94 -2.67 3.94
N ASN A 57 5.83 -2.07 3.50
CA ASN A 57 5.25 -0.87 4.09
C ASN A 57 3.83 -1.16 4.59
N GLY A 58 3.69 -2.17 5.43
CA GLY A 58 2.40 -2.57 5.96
C GLY A 58 2.50 -3.59 7.07
N ILE A 59 1.34 -3.99 7.58
CA ILE A 59 1.20 -4.99 8.64
C ILE A 59 0.59 -6.25 8.01
N CYS A 60 1.14 -7.39 8.39
CA CYS A 60 0.56 -8.68 8.03
C CYS A 60 -0.63 -8.97 8.93
N ASP A 61 -1.81 -9.13 8.33
CA ASP A 61 -3.06 -9.30 9.04
C ASP A 61 -3.83 -10.52 8.52
N PHE A 62 -4.58 -11.17 9.41
CA PHE A 62 -5.47 -12.26 9.07
C PHE A 62 -6.90 -11.76 8.96
N LYS A 63 -7.37 -11.52 7.73
CA LYS A 63 -8.74 -11.08 7.46
C LYS A 63 -9.44 -12.02 6.49
N ASN A 64 -10.70 -12.36 6.79
CA ASN A 64 -11.57 -13.18 5.94
C ASN A 64 -10.96 -14.54 5.57
N GLY A 65 -10.32 -15.23 6.52
CA GLY A 65 -9.73 -16.55 6.29
C GLY A 65 -8.41 -16.54 5.53
N ALA A 66 -7.85 -15.37 5.21
CA ALA A 66 -6.60 -15.25 4.46
C ALA A 66 -5.63 -14.28 5.14
N ILE A 67 -4.34 -14.63 5.08
CA ILE A 67 -3.25 -13.74 5.48
C ILE A 67 -3.01 -12.75 4.34
N LYS A 68 -3.10 -11.45 4.61
CA LYS A 68 -2.86 -10.37 3.65
C LYS A 68 -2.04 -9.24 4.27
N CYS A 69 -1.35 -8.48 3.44
CA CYS A 69 -0.72 -7.23 3.87
C CYS A 69 -1.74 -6.10 3.85
N VAL A 70 -1.88 -5.41 4.99
CA VAL A 70 -2.61 -4.15 5.11
C VAL A 70 -1.59 -3.04 4.98
N CYS A 71 -1.65 -2.30 3.87
CA CYS A 71 -0.66 -1.27 3.56
C CYS A 71 -0.87 0.00 4.37
N PHE A 72 0.23 0.65 4.72
CA PHE A 72 0.20 1.99 5.28
C PHE A 72 -0.29 3.00 4.24
N SER A 73 -0.78 4.16 4.71
CA SER A 73 -1.23 5.23 3.83
C SER A 73 -0.14 5.59 2.81
N GLY A 74 -0.52 5.71 1.54
CA GLY A 74 0.41 6.02 0.45
C GLY A 74 1.09 4.79 -0.18
N PHE A 75 0.85 3.58 0.31
CA PHE A 75 1.42 2.34 -0.26
C PHE A 75 0.36 1.36 -0.74
N TYR A 76 0.72 0.53 -1.72
CA TYR A 76 -0.13 -0.51 -2.28
C TYR A 76 0.71 -1.65 -2.89
N GLY A 77 0.03 -2.65 -3.46
CA GLY A 77 0.64 -3.88 -3.94
C GLY A 77 0.40 -5.07 -3.01
N LYS A 78 0.82 -6.26 -3.41
CA LYS A 78 0.55 -7.50 -2.65
C LYS A 78 1.35 -7.53 -1.34
N LEU A 79 2.51 -6.91 -1.32
CA LEU A 79 3.44 -6.81 -0.20
C LEU A 79 3.62 -5.36 0.29
N CYS A 80 2.80 -4.42 -0.20
CA CYS A 80 2.93 -2.98 0.07
C CYS A 80 4.27 -2.42 -0.41
N GLU A 81 4.70 -2.89 -1.58
CA GLU A 81 5.97 -2.59 -2.24
C GLU A 81 5.91 -1.32 -3.11
N GLU A 82 4.73 -0.90 -3.53
CA GLU A 82 4.53 0.26 -4.39
C GLU A 82 4.08 1.48 -3.56
N SER A 83 4.51 2.68 -3.98
CA SER A 83 4.07 3.94 -3.35
C SER A 83 3.42 4.86 -4.37
N TYR A 84 2.28 5.44 -3.97
CA TYR A 84 1.54 6.37 -4.82
C TYR A 84 2.35 7.64 -5.14
N LEU A 85 3.24 8.06 -4.25
CA LEU A 85 4.09 9.25 -4.45
C LEU A 85 5.13 9.04 -5.55
N LEU A 86 5.77 7.86 -5.61
CA LEU A 86 6.73 7.58 -6.67
C LEU A 86 6.04 7.47 -8.02
N VAL A 87 4.91 6.74 -8.09
CA VAL A 87 4.19 6.55 -9.36
C VAL A 87 3.56 7.86 -9.86
N SER A 88 2.98 8.67 -8.98
CA SER A 88 2.45 9.98 -9.37
C SER A 88 3.54 10.94 -9.87
N GLN A 89 4.75 10.90 -9.29
CA GLN A 89 5.89 11.68 -9.78
C GLN A 89 6.35 11.24 -11.18
N PHE A 90 6.47 9.92 -11.41
CA PHE A 90 6.81 9.39 -12.74
C PHE A 90 5.72 9.69 -13.77
N TYR A 91 4.45 9.64 -13.38
CA TYR A 91 3.31 9.96 -14.24
C TYR A 91 3.27 11.45 -14.61
N ALA A 92 3.57 12.34 -13.67
CA ALA A 92 3.67 13.77 -13.94
C ALA A 92 4.82 14.08 -14.92
N ALA A 93 5.98 13.42 -14.74
CA ALA A 93 7.12 13.57 -15.64
C ALA A 93 6.82 13.04 -17.05
N SER A 94 6.13 11.90 -17.17
CA SER A 94 5.77 11.33 -18.47
C SER A 94 4.73 12.18 -19.20
N ILE A 95 3.70 12.70 -18.51
CA ILE A 95 2.74 13.64 -19.09
C ILE A 95 3.46 14.89 -19.61
N SER A 96 4.37 15.45 -18.82
CA SER A 96 5.11 16.66 -19.21
C SER A 96 5.88 16.46 -20.52
N PHE A 97 6.54 15.31 -20.69
CA PHE A 97 7.22 14.96 -21.94
C PHE A 97 6.26 14.83 -23.13
N ILE A 98 5.10 14.19 -22.93
CA ILE A 98 4.07 14.03 -23.98
C ILE A 98 3.54 15.41 -24.41
N ILE A 99 3.30 16.32 -23.47
CA ILE A 99 2.84 17.68 -23.77
C ILE A 99 3.91 18.46 -24.54
N ILE A 100 5.17 18.36 -24.14
CA ILE A 100 6.27 19.03 -24.86
C ILE A 100 6.36 18.50 -26.30
N LEU A 101 6.29 17.18 -26.48
CA LEU A 101 6.34 16.56 -27.81
C LEU A 101 5.15 16.99 -28.68
N SER A 102 3.94 17.07 -28.13
CA SER A 102 2.75 17.50 -28.87
C SER A 102 2.84 18.98 -29.29
N LEU A 103 3.36 19.85 -28.43
CA LEU A 103 3.61 21.25 -28.77
C LEU A 103 4.65 21.42 -29.88
N ILE A 104 5.73 20.65 -29.85
CA ILE A 104 6.77 20.67 -30.90
C ILE A 104 6.18 20.26 -32.25
N LEU A 105 5.36 19.19 -32.28
CA LEU A 105 4.68 18.75 -33.49
C LEU A 105 3.67 19.78 -34.01
N PHE A 106 2.97 20.48 -33.13
CA PHE A 106 2.06 21.54 -33.52
C PHE A 106 2.80 22.75 -34.11
N ILE A 107 3.90 23.18 -33.49
CA ILE A 107 4.71 24.30 -33.99
C ILE A 107 5.35 23.94 -35.34
N SER A 108 5.85 22.72 -35.50
CA SER A 108 6.47 22.28 -36.76
C SER A 108 5.46 22.22 -37.91
N THR A 109 4.24 21.76 -37.66
CA THR A 109 3.18 21.74 -38.69
C THR A 109 2.78 23.16 -39.12
N ILE A 110 2.66 24.11 -38.17
CA ILE A 110 2.42 25.52 -38.50
C ILE A 110 3.56 26.10 -39.35
N PHE A 111 4.81 25.85 -38.96
CA PHE A 111 5.97 26.36 -39.69
C PHE A 111 6.02 25.80 -41.12
N ILE A 112 5.78 24.51 -41.30
CA ILE A 112 5.70 23.87 -42.62
C ILE A 112 4.57 24.47 -43.45
N ALA A 113 3.40 24.70 -42.86
CA ALA A 113 2.28 25.34 -43.55
C ALA A 113 2.62 26.77 -44.03
N ILE A 114 3.31 27.56 -43.20
CA ILE A 114 3.78 28.91 -43.57
C ILE A 114 4.77 28.85 -44.74
N LEU A 115 5.72 27.90 -44.71
CA LEU A 115 6.67 27.72 -45.82
C LEU A 115 5.96 27.33 -47.12
N ILE A 116 4.99 26.42 -47.05
CA ILE A 116 4.18 26.01 -48.20
C ILE A 116 3.37 27.19 -48.74
N CYS A 117 2.67 27.95 -47.89
CA CYS A 117 1.93 29.13 -48.31
C CYS A 117 2.83 30.17 -48.97
N SER A 118 4.01 30.44 -48.38
CA SER A 118 4.98 31.39 -48.92
C SER A 118 5.52 30.94 -50.29
N TYR A 119 5.81 29.64 -50.44
CA TYR A 119 6.24 29.05 -51.71
C TYR A 119 5.15 29.16 -52.78
N ILE A 120 3.91 28.79 -52.46
CA ILE A 120 2.76 28.90 -53.36
C ILE A 120 2.56 30.36 -53.79
N CYS A 121 2.60 31.32 -52.86
CA CYS A 121 2.48 32.75 -53.18
C CYS A 121 3.60 33.27 -54.09
N ALA A 122 4.82 32.73 -53.96
CA ALA A 122 5.94 33.10 -54.82
C ALA A 122 5.80 32.53 -56.25
N VAL A 123 5.31 31.29 -56.37
CA VAL A 123 5.17 30.61 -57.67
C VAL A 123 3.90 31.03 -58.42
N ILE A 124 2.77 31.23 -57.73
CA ILE A 124 1.49 31.64 -58.33
C ILE A 124 1.41 33.16 -58.57
N LYS A 125 2.43 33.94 -58.20
CA LYS A 125 2.60 35.35 -58.63
C LYS A 125 2.96 35.45 -60.14
N LEU A 126 2.21 34.75 -60.99
CA LEU A 126 2.13 34.89 -62.44
C LEU A 126 0.78 35.51 -62.79
#